data_AF-A0A2T1FUE0-F1
#
_entry.id   AF-A0A2T1FUE0-F1
#
_cell.length_a   1.000
_cell.length_b   1.000
_cell.length_c   1.000
_cell.angle_alpha   90.00
_cell.angle_beta   90.00
_cell.angle_gamma   90.00
#
_symmetry.space_group_name_H-M   'P 1'
#
loop_
_entity.id
_entity.type
_entity.pdbx_description
1 polymer ?
#
loop_
_entity_poly.entity_id
_entity_poly.type
_entity_poly.pdbx_seq_one_letter_code
_entity_poly.pdbx_strand_id
1 'polypeptide(L)'
;MTTYKVLPSIVVQSVINDRGQLVLEDLPFTPGDTVEIIVRGKVIEPPNESSAPERYPLQGSQPYSYPDPFEPAVPAEDWEVMR
;
A
#
# COMPACT_ATOMS: atom_id res chain seq x y z
N MET A 1 14.22 -26.62 -21.30
CA MET A 1 14.18 -25.42 -20.45
C MET A 1 12.73 -25.14 -20.12
N THR A 2 12.31 -25.35 -18.88
CA THR A 2 10.95 -25.01 -18.43
C THR A 2 10.93 -23.52 -18.10
N THR A 3 10.14 -22.75 -18.84
CA THR A 3 9.95 -21.32 -18.56
C THR A 3 8.85 -21.20 -17.51
N TYR A 4 9.19 -20.67 -16.33
CA TYR A 4 8.23 -20.43 -15.27
C TYR A 4 7.65 -19.02 -15.45
N LYS A 5 6.32 -18.93 -15.47
CA LYS A 5 5.61 -17.65 -15.49
C LYS A 5 5.43 -17.17 -14.05
N VAL A 6 5.92 -15.97 -13.74
CA VAL A 6 5.67 -15.31 -12.45
C VAL A 6 4.37 -14.53 -12.57
N LEU A 7 3.41 -14.80 -11.67
CA LEU A 7 2.15 -14.07 -11.60
C LEU A 7 2.25 -12.94 -10.55
N PRO A 8 1.68 -11.75 -10.81
CA PRO A 8 1.69 -10.65 -9.86
C PRO A 8 0.76 -10.92 -8.66
N SER A 9 1.15 -10.42 -7.48
CA SER A 9 0.25 -10.30 -6.34
C SER A 9 -0.31 -8.87 -6.32
N ILE A 10 -1.64 -8.74 -6.25
CA ILE A 10 -2.34 -7.45 -6.27
C ILE A 10 -3.32 -7.34 -5.11
N VAL A 11 -3.52 -6.12 -4.62
CA VAL A 11 -4.52 -5.80 -3.61
C VAL A 11 -5.49 -4.79 -4.23
N VAL A 12 -6.76 -5.20 -4.36
CA VAL A 12 -7.83 -4.35 -4.90
C VAL A 12 -8.77 -3.99 -3.76
N GLN A 13 -9.07 -2.70 -3.61
CA GLN A 13 -10.10 -2.21 -2.69
C GLN A 13 -11.36 -1.90 -3.48
N SER A 14 -12.46 -2.54 -3.15
CA SER A 14 -13.76 -2.30 -3.77
C SER A 14 -14.86 -2.47 -2.73
N VAL A 15 -16.01 -1.86 -2.99
CA VAL A 15 -17.18 -1.87 -2.12
C VAL A 15 -18.18 -2.90 -2.64
N ILE A 16 -18.78 -3.67 -1.74
CA ILE A 16 -19.86 -4.59 -2.08
C ILE A 16 -21.08 -3.77 -2.54
N ASN A 17 -21.60 -4.07 -3.72
CA ASN A 17 -22.77 -3.36 -4.25
C ASN A 17 -24.06 -3.71 -3.48
N ASP A 18 -25.13 -2.98 -3.76
CA ASP A 18 -26.44 -3.14 -3.08
C ASP A 18 -27.06 -4.54 -3.25
N ARG A 19 -26.53 -5.35 -4.17
CA ARG A 19 -26.93 -6.75 -4.42
C ARG A 19 -26.05 -7.76 -3.70
N GLY A 20 -25.08 -7.31 -2.90
CA GLY A 20 -24.14 -8.20 -2.20
C GLY A 20 -23.03 -8.76 -3.09
N GLN A 21 -22.77 -8.15 -4.25
CA GLN A 21 -21.78 -8.64 -5.21
C GLN A 21 -20.49 -7.82 -5.19
N LEU A 22 -19.36 -8.51 -5.39
CA LEU A 22 -18.04 -7.94 -5.65
C LEU A 22 -17.68 -8.22 -7.11
N VAL A 23 -17.52 -7.18 -7.92
CA VAL A 23 -17.08 -7.30 -9.32
C VAL A 23 -15.65 -6.75 -9.41
N LEU A 24 -14.73 -7.58 -9.91
CA LEU A 24 -13.34 -7.23 -10.16
C LEU A 24 -13.10 -7.26 -11.67
N GLU A 25 -12.73 -6.12 -12.25
CA GLU A 25 -12.51 -5.96 -13.70
C GLU A 25 -11.05 -5.62 -13.98
N ASP A 26 -10.61 -5.82 -15.22
CA ASP A 26 -9.27 -5.45 -15.72
C ASP A 26 -8.09 -5.98 -14.89
N LEU A 27 -8.22 -7.21 -14.37
CA LEU A 27 -7.13 -7.84 -13.62
C LEU A 27 -5.95 -8.20 -14.54
N PRO A 28 -4.70 -8.05 -14.10
CA PRO A 28 -3.49 -8.28 -14.90
C PRO A 28 -3.14 -9.77 -15.03
N PHE A 29 -4.14 -10.61 -15.33
CA PHE A 29 -4.00 -12.05 -15.56
C PHE A 29 -4.42 -12.39 -16.98
N THR A 30 -3.88 -13.49 -17.51
CA THR A 30 -4.20 -13.97 -18.86
C THR A 30 -5.10 -15.20 -18.80
N PRO A 31 -5.85 -15.52 -19.88
CA PRO A 31 -6.62 -16.74 -19.95
C PRO A 31 -5.78 -17.98 -19.64
N GLY A 32 -6.26 -18.82 -18.72
CA GLY A 32 -5.56 -20.03 -18.28
C GLY A 32 -4.70 -19.87 -17.02
N ASP A 33 -4.54 -18.66 -16.49
CA ASP A 33 -3.89 -18.47 -15.20
C ASP A 33 -4.78 -18.95 -14.05
N THR A 34 -4.22 -19.78 -13.16
CA THR A 34 -4.85 -20.10 -11.88
C THR A 34 -4.52 -19.00 -10.88
N VAL A 35 -5.53 -18.35 -10.33
CA VAL A 35 -5.38 -17.26 -9.36
C VAL A 35 -6.08 -17.61 -8.05
N GLU A 36 -5.53 -17.15 -6.93
CA GLU A 36 -6.15 -17.21 -5.60
C GLU A 36 -6.69 -15.83 -5.22
N ILE A 37 -7.92 -15.79 -4.67
CA ILE A 37 -8.55 -14.55 -4.24
C ILE A 37 -8.77 -14.59 -2.72
N ILE A 38 -8.24 -13.58 -2.02
CA ILE A 38 -8.41 -13.43 -0.57
C ILE A 38 -9.27 -12.19 -0.30
N VAL A 39 -10.48 -12.39 0.21
CA VAL A 39 -11.39 -11.30 0.59
C VAL A 39 -11.24 -10.98 2.07
N ARG A 40 -10.93 -9.73 2.41
CA ARG A 40 -10.81 -9.25 3.79
C ARG A 40 -11.79 -8.10 4.02
N GLY A 41 -12.73 -8.27 4.95
CA GLY A 41 -13.60 -7.17 5.39
C GLY A 41 -12.75 -6.10 6.08
N LYS A 42 -12.92 -4.84 5.67
CA LYS A 42 -12.36 -3.69 6.36
C LYS A 42 -13.51 -2.88 6.94
N VAL A 43 -13.50 -2.66 8.24
CA VAL A 43 -14.34 -1.64 8.85
C VAL A 43 -13.76 -0.31 8.41
N ILE A 44 -14.46 0.40 7.53
CA ILE A 44 -14.18 1.82 7.31
C ILE A 44 -14.78 2.50 8.54
N GLU A 45 -13.98 2.63 9.60
CA GLU A 45 -14.35 3.56 10.66
C GLU A 45 -14.50 4.93 9.98
N PRO A 46 -15.60 5.67 10.20
CA PRO A 46 -15.64 7.07 9.81
C PRO A 46 -14.38 7.72 10.39
N PRO A 47 -13.71 8.65 9.66
CA PRO A 47 -12.55 9.35 10.19
C PRO A 47 -12.92 9.82 11.58
N ASN A 48 -12.25 9.23 12.57
CA ASN A 48 -12.65 9.36 13.94
C ASN A 48 -12.35 10.82 14.29
N GLU A 49 -13.37 11.69 14.33
CA GLU A 49 -13.23 13.04 14.90
C GLU A 49 -12.77 12.99 16.38
N SER A 50 -12.63 11.77 16.93
CA SER A 50 -12.30 11.45 18.32
C SER A 50 -10.94 10.75 18.52
N SER A 51 -10.12 10.52 17.49
CA SER A 51 -8.73 10.11 17.74
C SER A 51 -7.92 11.33 18.14
N ALA A 52 -7.73 11.48 19.45
CA ALA A 52 -6.92 12.50 20.08
C ALA A 52 -5.73 12.93 19.20
N PRO A 53 -5.58 14.22 18.87
CA PRO A 53 -4.52 14.74 17.99
C PRO A 53 -3.09 14.47 18.51
N GLU A 54 -2.94 13.93 19.72
CA GLU A 54 -1.67 13.67 20.39
C GLU A 54 -1.00 12.35 20.02
N ARG A 55 -1.73 11.31 19.57
CA ARG A 55 -1.11 9.97 19.44
C ARG A 55 -0.40 9.74 18.10
N TYR A 56 -0.96 10.23 17.00
CA TYR A 56 -0.40 10.03 15.65
C TYR A 56 -0.57 11.28 14.79
N PRO A 57 0.29 12.30 14.95
CA PRO A 57 0.13 13.61 14.32
C PRO A 57 0.19 13.58 12.78
N LEU A 58 0.70 12.50 12.20
CA LEU A 58 0.83 12.33 10.74
C LEU A 58 -0.28 11.48 10.12
N GLN A 59 -1.21 10.95 10.90
CA GLN A 59 -2.27 10.08 10.39
C GLN A 59 -3.25 10.87 9.50
N GLY A 60 -3.42 10.43 8.26
CA GLY A 60 -4.29 11.11 7.27
C GLY A 60 -3.63 12.30 6.55
N SER A 61 -2.39 12.65 6.88
CA SER A 61 -1.62 13.64 6.12
C SER A 61 -1.16 13.08 4.76
N GLN A 62 -0.94 13.96 3.79
CA GLN A 62 -0.44 13.57 2.47
C GLN A 62 0.93 12.89 2.61
N PRO A 63 1.20 11.75 1.92
CA PRO A 63 2.46 11.04 2.06
C PRO A 63 3.64 11.94 1.70
N TYR A 64 4.61 12.06 2.62
CA TYR A 64 5.88 12.67 2.30
C TYR A 64 6.62 11.79 1.29
N SER A 65 6.95 12.35 0.12
CA SER A 65 7.76 11.68 -0.88
C SER A 65 9.22 12.08 -0.68
N TYR A 66 10.08 11.09 -0.41
CA TYR A 66 11.53 11.27 -0.35
C TYR A 66 12.12 10.69 -1.65
N PRO A 67 12.53 11.54 -2.61
CA PRO A 67 13.00 11.07 -3.91
C PRO A 67 14.30 10.27 -3.82
N ASP A 68 15.14 10.57 -2.83
CA ASP A 68 16.33 9.77 -2.50
C ASP A 68 16.37 9.50 -0.98
N PRO A 69 15.78 8.39 -0.51
CA PRO A 69 15.66 8.08 0.91
C PRO A 69 16.99 7.61 1.53
N PHE A 70 18.03 7.39 0.72
CA PHE A 70 19.34 6.92 1.19
C PHE A 70 20.41 8.00 1.13
N GLU A 71 20.07 9.21 0.67
CA GLU A 71 20.97 10.33 0.76
C GLU A 71 21.25 10.69 2.24
N PRO A 72 22.52 11.00 2.58
CA PRO A 72 22.86 11.47 3.91
C PRO A 72 22.06 12.74 4.26
N ALA A 73 21.47 12.77 5.45
CA ALA A 73 20.74 13.95 5.93
C ALA A 73 21.63 15.20 6.07
N VAL A 74 22.94 14.99 6.19
CA VAL A 74 23.97 16.05 6.28
C VAL A 74 25.20 15.65 5.45
N PRO A 75 25.96 16.63 4.92
CA PRO A 75 27.25 16.40 4.25
C PRO A 75 28.20 15.53 5.09
N ALA A 76 29.02 14.71 4.45
CA ALA A 76 29.94 13.81 5.15
C ALA A 76 30.89 14.54 6.12
N GLU A 77 31.32 15.75 5.75
CA GLU A 77 32.19 16.63 6.57
C GLU A 77 31.57 17.06 7.90
N ASP A 78 30.25 17.03 8.02
CA ASP A 78 29.52 17.38 9.24
C ASP A 78 29.35 16.18 10.20
N TRP A 79 29.84 14.98 9.81
CA TRP A 79 29.77 13.80 10.67
C TRP A 79 30.83 13.89 11.77
N GLU A 80 30.42 13.71 13.03
CA GLU A 80 31.33 13.77 14.19
C GLU A 80 32.52 12.80 14.10
N VAL A 81 32.36 11.67 13.41
CA VAL A 81 33.41 10.66 13.21
C VAL A 81 34.53 11.11 12.27
N MET A 82 34.32 12.17 11.48
CA MET A 82 35.32 12.74 10.58
C MET A 82 36.16 13.84 11.25
N ARG A 83 35.93 14.11 12.54
CA ARG A 83 36.60 15.17 13.30
C ARG A 83 37.84 14.68 14.07
#